data_AF-A0A519H891-F1
#
_entry.id   AF-A0A519H891-F1
#
_cell.length_a   1.000
_cell.length_b   1.000
_cell.length_c   1.000
_cell.angle_alpha   90.00
_cell.angle_beta   90.00
_cell.angle_gamma   90.00
#
_symmetry.space_group_name_H-M   'P 1'
#
loop_
_entity.id
_entity.type
_entity.pdbx_description
1 polymer ?
#
loop_
_entity_poly.entity_id
_entity_poly.type
_entity_poly.pdbx_seq_one_letter_code
_entity_poly.pdbx_strand_id
1 'polypeptide(L)' 'LQTPEGLRFKLGTGFSDAQRRDPPPVGATVTYRYRDLTSSGKPRFASFLRVTDTF' A
#
# COMPACT_ATOMS: atom_id res chain seq x y z
N LEU A 1 -5.84 1.54 -0.51
CA LEU A 1 -4.86 2.65 -0.51
C LEU A 1 -5.25 3.67 -1.54
N GLN A 2 -4.98 4.95 -1.24
CA GLN A 2 -5.13 6.08 -2.16
C GLN A 2 -3.76 6.75 -2.29
N THR A 3 -3.31 6.99 -3.52
CA THR A 3 -2.08 7.76 -3.76
C THR A 3 -2.38 9.28 -3.69
N PRO A 4 -1.36 10.14 -3.55
CA PRO A 4 -1.54 11.60 -3.59
C PRO A 4 -2.24 12.09 -4.86
N GLU A 5 -2.05 11.38 -5.98
CA GLU A 5 -2.65 11.67 -7.28
C GLU A 5 -4.12 11.22 -7.37
N GLY A 6 -4.71 10.73 -6.28
CA GLY A 6 -6.12 10.29 -6.21
C GLY A 6 -6.36 8.85 -6.67
N LEU A 7 -5.31 8.09 -6.99
CA LEU A 7 -5.45 6.74 -7.50
C LEU A 7 -5.75 5.74 -6.36
N ARG A 8 -6.93 5.11 -6.43
CA ARG A 8 -7.37 4.12 -5.43
C ARG A 8 -7.15 2.68 -5.92
N PHE A 9 -6.46 1.90 -5.11
CA PHE A 9 -6.21 0.48 -5.37
C PHE A 9 -6.17 -0.36 -4.08
N LYS A 10 -6.38 -1.67 -4.22
CA LYS A 10 -6.30 -2.63 -3.11
C LYS A 10 -4.86 -3.12 -2.97
N LEU A 11 -4.36 -3.16 -1.73
CA LEU A 11 -3.07 -3.76 -1.39
C LEU A 11 -3.34 -4.92 -0.43
N GLY A 12 -3.06 -6.15 -0.85
CA GLY A 12 -3.33 -7.36 -0.06
C GLY A 12 -2.11 -8.26 0.14
N THR A 13 -0.95 -7.90 -0.39
CA THR A 13 0.29 -8.69 -0.31
C THR A 13 1.38 -7.90 0.39
N GLY A 14 2.34 -8.59 1.03
CA GLY A 14 3.48 -7.98 1.72
C GLY A 14 3.24 -7.63 3.19
N PHE A 15 2.03 -7.86 3.73
CA PHE A 15 1.78 -7.73 5.16
C PHE A 15 2.33 -8.94 5.91
N SER A 16 3.10 -8.68 6.97
CA SER A 16 3.46 -9.72 7.93
C SER A 16 2.25 -10.17 8.73
N ASP A 17 2.29 -11.35 9.35
CA ASP A 17 1.17 -11.82 10.17
C ASP A 17 0.91 -10.92 11.38
N ALA A 18 1.95 -10.25 11.91
CA ALA A 18 1.80 -9.23 12.94
C ALA A 18 0.97 -8.04 12.42
N GLN A 19 1.27 -7.54 11.22
CA GLN A 19 0.53 -6.44 10.57
C GLN A 19 -0.87 -6.83 10.10
N ARG A 20 -1.14 -8.13 9.95
CA ARG A 20 -2.51 -8.62 9.69
C ARG A 20 -3.34 -8.67 10.96
N ARG A 21 -2.72 -9.01 12.10
CA ARG A 21 -3.38 -9.01 13.41
C ARG A 21 -3.60 -7.59 13.92
N ASP A 22 -2.64 -6.70 13.68
CA ASP A 22 -2.70 -5.29 14.02
C ASP A 22 -2.54 -4.44 12.75
N PRO A 23 -3.63 -4.23 12.00
CA PRO A 23 -3.57 -3.48 10.76
C PRO A 23 -3.20 -2.01 11.00
N PRO A 24 -2.45 -1.37 10.08
CA PRO A 24 -2.15 0.04 10.19
C PRO A 24 -3.43 0.88 10.34
N PRO A 25 -3.42 1.94 11.17
CA PRO A 25 -4.61 2.75 11.39
C PRO A 25 -5.07 3.40 10.10
N VAL A 26 -6.39 3.55 9.95
CA VAL A 26 -6.99 4.22 8.80
C VAL A 26 -6.51 5.68 8.78
N GLY A 27 -5.87 6.09 7.68
CA GLY A 27 -5.24 7.39 7.53
C GLY A 27 -3.71 7.38 7.64
N ALA A 28 -3.11 6.27 8.07
CA ALA A 28 -1.67 6.13 8.08
C ALA A 28 -1.08 6.16 6.66
N THR A 29 0.10 6.77 6.53
CA THR A 29 0.88 6.73 5.29
C THR A 29 1.68 5.44 5.24
N VAL A 30 1.67 4.76 4.09
CA VAL A 30 2.40 3.50 3.91
C VAL A 30 3.25 3.55 2.66
N THR A 31 4.42 2.94 2.73
CA THR A 31 5.27 2.73 1.57
C THR A 31 4.98 1.34 1.00
N TYR A 32 4.84 1.28 -0.31
CA TYR A 32 4.65 0.03 -1.05
C TYR A 32 5.60 0.00 -2.24
N ARG A 33 5.94 -1.21 -2.70
CA ARG A 33 6.65 -1.41 -3.97
C ARG A 33 5.72 -2.06 -4.97
N TYR A 34 5.94 -1.84 -6.25
CA TYR A 34 5.25 -2.52 -7.33
C TYR A 34 6.27 -2.86 -8.43
N ARG A 35 5.91 -3.81 -9.30
CA ARG A 35 6.79 -4.23 -10.40
C ARG A 35 6.38 -3.62 -11.73
N ASP A 36 5.07 -3.44 -11.93
CA ASP A 36 4.51 -2.92 -13.17
C ASP A 36 3.36 -1.96 -12.89
N LEU A 37 2.93 -1.24 -13.92
CA LEU A 37 1.69 -0.48 -13.92
C LEU A 37 0.67 -1.15 -14.85
N THR A 38 -0.62 -1.05 -14.52
CA THR A 38 -1.69 -1.39 -15.44
C THR A 38 -1.80 -0.31 -16.54
N SER A 39 -2.51 -0.61 -17.63
CA SER A 39 -2.85 0.39 -18.66
C SER A 39 -3.58 1.63 -18.12
N SER A 40 -4.25 1.49 -16.97
CA SER A 40 -4.90 2.57 -16.22
C SER A 40 -4.00 3.26 -15.19
N GLY A 41 -2.69 3.00 -15.20
CA GLY A 41 -1.71 3.61 -14.30
C GLY A 41 -1.73 3.06 -12.87
N LYS A 42 -2.46 1.97 -12.59
CA LYS A 42 -2.53 1.39 -11.25
C LYS A 42 -1.33 0.48 -10.98
N PRO A 43 -0.70 0.54 -9.80
CA PRO A 43 0.35 -0.38 -9.40
C PRO A 43 -0.08 -1.85 -9.53
N ARG A 44 0.62 -2.62 -10.35
CA ARG A 44 0.48 -4.07 -10.54
C ARG A 44 1.54 -4.79 -9.73
N PHE A 45 1.13 -5.90 -9.11
CA PHE A 45 1.95 -6.66 -8.17
C PHE A 45 2.49 -5.78 -7.03
N ALA A 46 1.63 -4.88 -6.55
CA ALA A 46 1.97 -4.03 -5.42
C ALA A 46 2.06 -4.89 -4.15
N SER A 47 3.17 -4.72 -3.42
CA SER A 47 3.43 -5.36 -2.13
C SER A 47 3.75 -4.29 -1.09
N PHE A 48 3.13 -4.44 0.07
CA PHE A 48 3.38 -3.62 1.23
C PHE A 48 4.85 -3.72 1.66
N LEU A 49 5.46 -2.59 2.02
CA LEU A 49 6.81 -2.55 2.59
C LEU A 49 6.75 -2.23 4.08
N ARG A 50 6.27 -1.04 4.42
CA ARG A 50 6.22 -0.56 5.81
C ARG A 50 5.25 0.60 5.96
N VAL A 51 4.78 0.80 7.18
CA VAL A 51 4.15 2.06 7.57
C VAL A 51 5.25 3.12 7.60
N THR A 52 4.99 4.27 7.00
CA THR A 52 5.83 5.46 7.16
C THR A 52 5.11 6.32 8.17
N ASP A 53 5.77 6.57 9.29
CA ASP A 53 5.34 7.58 10.24
C ASP A 53 5.72 8.93 9.64
N THR A 54 4.77 9.55 8.93
CA THR A 54 4.91 10.95 8.57
C THR A 54 4.44 11.72 9.80
N PHE A 55 5.41 12.16 10.61
CA PHE A 55 5.19 13.04 11.77
C PHE A 55 4.55 14.38 11.36
#